data_AF-A0A957X968-F1
#
_entry.id   AF-A0A957X968-F1
#
_cell.length_a   1.000
_cell.length_b   1.000
_cell.length_c   1.000
_cell.angle_alpha   90.00
_cell.angle_beta   90.00
_cell.angle_gamma   90.00
#
_symmetry.space_group_name_H-M   'P 1'
#
loop_
_entity.id
_entity.type
_entity.pdbx_description
1 polymer ?
#
loop_
_entity_poly.entity_id
_entity_poly.type
_entity_poly.pdbx_seq_one_letter_code
_entity_poly.pdbx_strand_id
1 'polypeptide(L)'
;IGIYGNFHDTLERKLPIFHHDVNKPLVDEQNQFHVPSALPWPQWQQIMARAYAHTTMVDAAAGLILDKLEALGLAENTIVIWTADHGDALASHGGRFDKGSYLTEEVVRVPLAVRYPGNIAPGQQSAHLVCSTDIAPTILDLAGTTFGHAVDGQSIAPLFTTHDPTESATPWRDDLMVQTFGHGFGIFHMGRALITDRYKYVDNDEQLHELYDLERDPYQLHNLIDLPEFTSTAQEMCERLGRWRRNTNDLGKADPAYQQALIDEPEKLAALVKRRAIKAGIEAPTTG
;
A
#
# COMPACT_ATOMS: atom_id res chain seq x y z
N ILE A 1 -26.78 -5.07 -2.32
CA ILE A 1 -25.43 -4.59 -2.00
C ILE A 1 -25.28 -3.24 -2.70
N GLY A 2 -25.03 -2.17 -1.93
CA GLY A 2 -24.87 -0.81 -2.47
C GLY A 2 -23.65 -0.69 -3.38
N ILE A 3 -23.54 0.41 -4.11
CA ILE A 3 -22.35 0.70 -4.92
C ILE A 3 -21.17 0.93 -3.97
N TYR A 4 -19.98 0.39 -4.29
CA TYR A 4 -18.77 0.63 -3.51
C TYR A 4 -18.48 2.14 -3.52
N GLY A 5 -18.19 2.71 -2.35
CA GLY A 5 -18.31 4.17 -2.11
C GLY A 5 -17.52 5.04 -3.09
N ASN A 6 -16.36 4.58 -3.55
CA ASN A 6 -15.50 5.30 -4.50
C ASN A 6 -15.45 4.67 -5.91
N PHE A 7 -16.37 3.77 -6.26
CA PHE A 7 -16.44 3.20 -7.61
C PHE A 7 -16.67 4.26 -8.69
N HIS A 8 -17.43 5.31 -8.36
CA HIS A 8 -17.73 6.42 -9.28
C HIS A 8 -16.75 7.60 -9.17
N ASP A 9 -15.63 7.43 -8.48
CA ASP A 9 -14.59 8.46 -8.42
C ASP A 9 -14.18 8.85 -9.85
N THR A 10 -14.27 10.14 -10.16
CA THR A 10 -13.89 10.69 -11.47
C THR A 10 -12.38 10.84 -11.61
N LEU A 11 -11.63 10.60 -10.53
CA LEU A 11 -10.20 10.81 -10.42
C LEU A 11 -9.78 12.27 -10.68
N GLU A 12 -10.75 13.18 -10.66
CA GLU A 12 -10.56 14.62 -10.72
C GLU A 12 -9.94 15.04 -9.39
N ARG A 13 -8.64 15.37 -9.39
CA ARG A 13 -7.75 15.61 -8.21
C ARG A 13 -6.93 14.42 -7.73
N LYS A 14 -7.01 13.29 -8.42
CA LYS A 14 -6.06 12.19 -8.24
C LYS A 14 -4.83 12.40 -9.11
N LEU A 15 -3.72 11.79 -8.71
CA LEU A 15 -2.47 11.86 -9.44
C LEU A 15 -2.57 11.23 -10.83
N PRO A 16 -1.73 11.66 -11.80
CA PRO A 16 -1.63 11.02 -13.10
C PRO A 16 -1.43 9.50 -13.07
N ILE A 17 -0.80 8.93 -12.03
CA ILE A 17 -0.67 7.47 -11.88
C ILE A 17 -2.02 6.75 -11.70
N PHE A 18 -3.04 7.44 -11.17
CA PHE A 18 -4.42 6.94 -11.10
C PHE A 18 -5.12 6.93 -12.47
N HIS A 19 -4.54 7.56 -13.49
CA HIS A 19 -5.09 7.57 -14.84
C HIS A 19 -4.41 6.55 -15.75
N HIS A 20 -3.47 5.76 -15.22
CA HIS A 20 -2.72 4.76 -15.99
C HIS A 20 -2.86 3.35 -15.39
N ASP A 21 -3.01 2.34 -16.25
CA ASP A 21 -3.02 0.92 -15.90
C ASP A 21 -2.65 0.07 -17.15
N VAL A 22 -2.45 -1.24 -17.01
CA VAL A 22 -2.21 -2.19 -18.11
C VAL A 22 -3.30 -3.26 -18.23
N ASN A 23 -4.22 -3.30 -17.27
CA ASN A 23 -5.28 -4.29 -17.20
C ASN A 23 -6.39 -4.01 -18.22
N LYS A 24 -6.40 -4.76 -19.33
CA LYS A 24 -7.52 -4.73 -20.29
C LYS A 24 -8.71 -5.53 -19.72
N PRO A 25 -9.97 -5.05 -19.86
CA PRO A 25 -10.43 -3.91 -20.67
C PRO A 25 -10.57 -2.58 -19.90
N LEU A 26 -9.93 -2.40 -18.75
CA LEU A 26 -10.10 -1.19 -17.92
C LEU A 26 -9.42 0.05 -18.52
N VAL A 27 -8.60 -0.15 -19.54
CA VAL A 27 -7.81 0.91 -20.20
C VAL A 27 -8.03 0.95 -21.71
N ASP A 28 -7.78 2.11 -22.29
CA ASP A 28 -7.74 2.31 -23.74
C ASP A 28 -6.44 1.78 -24.38
N GLU A 29 -6.28 1.98 -25.69
CA GLU A 29 -5.07 1.59 -26.42
C GLU A 29 -3.79 2.35 -26.00
N GLN A 30 -3.95 3.44 -25.26
CA GLN A 30 -2.91 4.29 -24.71
C GLN A 30 -2.65 4.02 -23.22
N ASN A 31 -3.21 2.94 -22.66
CA ASN A 31 -3.12 2.59 -21.25
C ASN A 31 -3.73 3.66 -20.32
N GLN A 32 -4.63 4.52 -20.84
CA GLN A 32 -5.39 5.44 -20.01
C GLN A 32 -6.57 4.70 -19.40
N PHE A 33 -6.73 4.88 -18.10
CA PHE A 33 -7.81 4.28 -17.32
C PHE A 33 -9.16 4.92 -17.70
N HIS A 34 -10.15 4.06 -17.97
CA HIS A 34 -11.49 4.52 -18.32
C HIS A 34 -12.24 5.01 -17.08
N VAL A 35 -12.68 6.27 -17.12
CA VAL A 35 -13.50 6.87 -16.08
C VAL A 35 -14.77 7.46 -16.70
N PRO A 36 -15.98 6.97 -16.36
CA PRO A 36 -16.25 5.85 -15.46
C PRO A 36 -15.73 4.50 -16.00
N SER A 37 -15.60 3.51 -15.11
CA SER A 37 -15.10 2.17 -15.46
C SER A 37 -15.74 1.59 -16.73
N ALA A 38 -14.91 1.00 -17.58
CA ALA A 38 -15.37 0.31 -18.80
C ALA A 38 -16.23 -0.93 -18.50
N LEU A 39 -16.13 -1.49 -17.30
CA LEU A 39 -17.01 -2.58 -16.85
C LEU A 39 -18.21 -1.98 -16.10
N PRO A 40 -19.46 -2.32 -16.48
CA PRO A 40 -20.63 -1.84 -15.78
C PRO A 40 -20.72 -2.44 -14.38
N TRP A 41 -21.32 -1.71 -13.44
CA TRP A 41 -21.42 -2.11 -12.03
C TRP A 41 -21.87 -3.57 -11.78
N PRO A 42 -22.87 -4.14 -12.50
CA PRO A 42 -23.23 -5.55 -12.31
C PRO A 42 -22.09 -6.55 -12.55
N GLN A 43 -21.14 -6.23 -13.44
CA GLN A 43 -19.97 -7.08 -13.66
C GLN A 43 -18.97 -6.93 -12.51
N TRP A 44 -18.77 -5.72 -12.00
CA TRP A 44 -17.99 -5.51 -10.78
C TRP A 44 -18.55 -6.24 -9.58
N GLN A 45 -19.88 -6.25 -9.41
CA GLN A 45 -20.53 -7.03 -8.35
C GLN A 45 -20.21 -8.53 -8.48
N GLN A 46 -20.13 -9.07 -9.70
CA GLN A 46 -19.72 -10.47 -9.90
C GLN A 46 -18.24 -10.69 -9.57
N ILE A 47 -17.35 -9.76 -9.93
CA ILE A 47 -15.92 -9.83 -9.61
C ILE A 47 -15.74 -9.77 -8.08
N MET A 48 -16.36 -8.81 -7.41
CA MET A 48 -16.30 -8.67 -5.95
C MET A 48 -16.89 -9.89 -5.25
N ALA A 49 -18.02 -10.43 -5.73
CA ALA A 49 -18.60 -11.64 -5.16
C ALA A 49 -17.65 -12.84 -5.27
N ARG A 50 -16.91 -12.97 -6.38
CA ARG A 50 -15.90 -14.02 -6.56
C ARG A 50 -14.68 -13.79 -5.66
N ALA A 51 -14.20 -12.55 -5.55
CA ALA A 51 -13.11 -12.21 -4.65
C ALA A 51 -13.47 -12.56 -3.20
N TYR A 52 -14.66 -12.20 -2.74
CA TYR A 52 -15.13 -12.55 -1.40
C TYR A 52 -15.34 -14.05 -1.22
N ALA A 53 -15.83 -14.75 -2.24
CA ALA A 53 -15.90 -16.21 -2.21
C ALA A 53 -14.50 -16.86 -2.11
N HIS A 54 -13.49 -16.30 -2.77
CA HIS A 54 -12.11 -16.75 -2.62
C HIS A 54 -11.58 -16.46 -1.21
N THR A 55 -11.90 -15.31 -0.61
CA THR A 55 -11.58 -15.04 0.80
C THR A 55 -12.20 -16.07 1.72
N THR A 56 -13.48 -16.42 1.54
CA THR A 56 -14.14 -17.48 2.32
C THR A 56 -13.50 -18.86 2.10
N MET A 57 -13.08 -19.18 0.87
CA MET A 57 -12.38 -20.44 0.58
C MET A 57 -11.02 -20.50 1.30
N VAL A 58 -10.28 -19.39 1.32
CA VAL A 58 -8.99 -19.28 2.00
C VAL A 58 -9.17 -19.35 3.53
N ASP A 59 -10.20 -18.71 4.07
CA ASP A 59 -10.57 -18.80 5.49
C ASP A 59 -10.88 -20.26 5.91
N ALA A 60 -11.69 -20.97 5.11
CA ALA A 60 -11.95 -22.39 5.35
C ALA A 60 -10.66 -23.24 5.29
N ALA A 61 -9.74 -22.93 4.37
CA ALA A 61 -8.45 -23.61 4.29
C ALA A 61 -7.54 -23.32 5.50
N ALA A 62 -7.56 -22.09 6.02
CA ALA A 62 -6.88 -21.76 7.27
C ALA A 62 -7.47 -22.53 8.46
N GLY A 63 -8.80 -22.70 8.51
CA GLY A 63 -9.49 -23.56 9.47
C GLY A 63 -8.93 -24.99 9.48
N LEU A 64 -8.69 -25.59 8.31
CA LEU A 64 -8.08 -26.93 8.22
C LEU A 64 -6.69 -27.01 8.87
N ILE A 65 -5.90 -25.94 8.78
CA ILE A 65 -4.59 -25.86 9.42
C ILE A 65 -4.75 -25.78 10.94
N LEU A 66 -5.65 -24.93 11.43
CA LEU A 66 -5.92 -24.76 12.85
C LEU A 66 -6.47 -26.04 13.49
N ASP A 67 -7.46 -26.67 12.86
CA ASP A 67 -8.02 -27.96 13.29
C ASP A 67 -6.93 -29.04 13.36
N LYS A 68 -5.98 -29.01 12.41
CA LYS A 68 -4.87 -29.96 12.40
C LYS A 68 -3.89 -29.71 13.56
N LEU A 69 -3.62 -28.45 13.92
CA LEU A 69 -2.82 -28.11 15.10
C LEU A 69 -3.50 -28.62 16.38
N GLU A 70 -4.81 -28.47 16.51
CA GLU A 70 -5.58 -28.98 17.65
C GLU A 70 -5.54 -30.51 17.72
N ALA A 71 -5.82 -31.20 16.61
CA ALA A 71 -5.83 -32.65 16.54
C ALA A 71 -4.46 -33.28 16.84
N LEU A 72 -3.37 -32.57 16.59
CA LEU A 72 -2.01 -33.00 16.91
C LEU A 72 -1.57 -32.60 18.34
N GLY A 73 -2.39 -31.87 19.09
CA GLY A 73 -2.04 -31.35 20.42
C GLY A 73 -0.97 -30.27 20.38
N LEU A 74 -0.79 -29.59 19.23
CA LEU A 74 0.23 -28.56 19.02
C LEU A 74 -0.33 -27.14 19.20
N ALA A 75 -1.66 -26.98 19.25
CA ALA A 75 -2.32 -25.68 19.24
C ALA A 75 -1.87 -24.74 20.38
N GLU A 76 -1.62 -25.27 21.59
CA GLU A 76 -1.21 -24.46 22.74
C GLU A 76 0.26 -24.03 22.71
N ASN A 77 1.08 -24.69 21.88
CA ASN A 77 2.51 -24.39 21.72
C ASN A 77 2.84 -23.88 20.30
N THR A 78 1.86 -23.27 19.64
CA THR A 78 2.02 -22.72 18.29
C THR A 78 1.52 -21.28 18.26
N ILE A 79 2.37 -20.37 17.82
CA ILE A 79 2.01 -18.99 17.50
C ILE A 79 1.50 -18.97 16.06
N VAL A 80 0.33 -18.40 15.84
CA VAL A 80 -0.23 -18.22 14.49
C VAL A 80 -0.26 -16.74 14.16
N ILE A 81 0.36 -16.35 13.05
CA ILE A 81 0.33 -15.00 12.51
C ILE A 81 -0.39 -15.07 11.16
N TRP A 82 -1.51 -14.36 11.04
CA TRP A 82 -2.31 -14.26 9.82
C TRP A 82 -2.18 -12.85 9.25
N THR A 83 -1.80 -12.72 7.97
CA THR A 83 -1.64 -11.43 7.30
C THR A 83 -1.79 -11.55 5.79
N ALA A 84 -1.71 -10.42 5.07
CA ALA A 84 -1.52 -10.35 3.63
C ALA A 84 -0.26 -9.52 3.28
N ASP A 85 0.28 -9.71 2.08
CA ASP A 85 1.41 -8.92 1.57
C ASP A 85 0.96 -7.55 1.05
N HIS A 86 -0.23 -7.48 0.45
CA HIS A 86 -0.91 -6.27 0.01
C HIS A 86 -2.42 -6.50 -0.12
N GLY A 87 -3.18 -5.43 -0.34
CA GLY A 87 -4.61 -5.45 -0.68
C GLY A 87 -4.87 -5.40 -2.18
N ASP A 88 -6.12 -5.12 -2.57
CA ASP A 88 -6.56 -5.02 -3.96
C ASP A 88 -7.56 -3.87 -4.08
N ALA A 89 -7.43 -3.06 -5.13
CA ALA A 89 -8.36 -1.97 -5.37
C ALA A 89 -9.81 -2.45 -5.49
N LEU A 90 -10.06 -3.63 -6.07
CA LEU A 90 -11.36 -4.31 -6.15
C LEU A 90 -12.57 -3.38 -6.39
N ALA A 91 -12.55 -2.68 -7.52
CA ALA A 91 -13.52 -1.67 -7.96
C ALA A 91 -13.42 -0.29 -7.30
N SER A 92 -12.43 -0.03 -6.44
CA SER A 92 -12.23 1.29 -5.84
C SER A 92 -11.69 2.32 -6.83
N HIS A 93 -11.72 3.61 -6.46
CA HIS A 93 -11.13 4.73 -7.21
C HIS A 93 -11.42 4.66 -8.72
N GLY A 94 -12.70 4.69 -9.10
CA GLY A 94 -13.11 4.68 -10.50
C GLY A 94 -13.26 3.29 -11.14
N GLY A 95 -13.18 2.22 -10.34
CA GLY A 95 -13.28 0.84 -10.83
C GLY A 95 -11.93 0.17 -11.09
N ARG A 96 -10.91 0.49 -10.27
CA ARG A 96 -9.57 -0.09 -10.38
C ARG A 96 -9.53 -1.55 -9.91
N PHE A 97 -8.50 -2.26 -10.35
CA PHE A 97 -8.27 -3.69 -10.05
C PHE A 97 -6.80 -3.93 -9.72
N ASP A 98 -6.53 -4.96 -8.93
CA ASP A 98 -5.19 -5.36 -8.47
C ASP A 98 -4.54 -4.27 -7.60
N LYS A 99 -3.32 -4.54 -7.16
CA LYS A 99 -2.39 -3.51 -6.68
C LYS A 99 -1.79 -2.81 -7.90
N GLY A 100 -1.78 -1.48 -7.91
CA GLY A 100 -0.96 -0.73 -8.86
C GLY A 100 0.13 0.04 -8.14
N SER A 101 0.64 1.10 -8.76
CA SER A 101 1.65 1.98 -8.17
C SER A 101 1.03 3.11 -7.32
N TYR A 102 -0.22 2.95 -6.89
CA TYR A 102 -0.95 3.90 -6.07
C TYR A 102 -0.99 3.41 -4.63
N LEU A 103 -0.79 4.32 -3.69
CA LEU A 103 -0.63 4.01 -2.27
C LEU A 103 -1.94 4.26 -1.53
N THR A 104 -3.06 3.67 -1.94
CA THR A 104 -4.36 3.82 -1.26
C THR A 104 -4.53 2.80 -0.14
N GLU A 105 -5.36 3.11 0.87
CA GLU A 105 -5.64 2.19 1.99
C GLU A 105 -6.14 0.82 1.52
N GLU A 106 -6.92 0.75 0.44
CA GLU A 106 -7.39 -0.54 -0.12
C GLU A 106 -6.24 -1.46 -0.56
N VAL A 107 -5.07 -0.89 -0.89
CA VAL A 107 -3.88 -1.64 -1.34
C VAL A 107 -2.85 -1.79 -0.21
N VAL A 108 -2.66 -0.78 0.64
CA VAL A 108 -1.53 -0.78 1.60
C VAL A 108 -1.93 -1.20 3.02
N ARG A 109 -3.21 -1.13 3.38
CA ARG A 109 -3.69 -1.53 4.71
C ARG A 109 -4.19 -2.98 4.67
N VAL A 110 -3.36 -3.88 5.16
CA VAL A 110 -3.61 -5.32 5.18
C VAL A 110 -4.09 -5.80 6.55
N PRO A 111 -4.85 -6.91 6.63
CA PRO A 111 -5.21 -7.53 7.91
C PRO A 111 -3.96 -8.07 8.61
N LEU A 112 -3.94 -8.02 9.95
CA LEU A 112 -2.96 -8.72 10.79
C LEU A 112 -3.68 -9.27 12.03
N ALA A 113 -3.56 -10.57 12.28
CA ALA A 113 -4.05 -11.22 13.49
C ALA A 113 -2.99 -12.16 14.05
N VAL A 114 -2.82 -12.16 15.37
CA VAL A 114 -1.86 -13.01 16.08
C VAL A 114 -2.59 -13.82 17.16
N ARG A 115 -2.43 -15.15 17.13
CA ARG A 115 -2.87 -16.06 18.19
C ARG A 115 -1.63 -16.58 18.91
N TYR A 116 -1.54 -16.28 20.20
CA TYR A 116 -0.52 -16.81 21.09
C TYR A 116 -1.16 -17.20 22.43
N PRO A 117 -1.57 -18.47 22.58
CA PRO A 117 -2.26 -18.95 23.78
C PRO A 117 -1.46 -18.71 25.06
N GLY A 118 -2.14 -18.23 26.10
CA GLY A 118 -1.50 -17.89 27.39
C GLY A 118 -0.79 -16.54 27.44
N ASN A 119 -0.54 -15.91 26.29
CA ASN A 119 0.22 -14.65 26.20
C ASN A 119 -0.61 -13.48 25.63
N ILE A 120 -1.60 -13.76 24.79
CA ILE A 120 -2.53 -12.76 24.22
C ILE A 120 -3.94 -13.03 24.73
N ALA A 121 -4.61 -11.99 25.23
CA ALA A 121 -6.01 -12.08 25.64
C ALA A 121 -6.92 -12.22 24.40
N PRO A 122 -7.88 -13.16 24.37
CA PRO A 122 -8.82 -13.30 23.28
C PRO A 122 -9.59 -12.00 22.99
N GLY A 123 -9.68 -11.62 21.72
CA GLY A 123 -10.42 -10.42 21.29
C GLY A 123 -9.70 -9.09 21.51
N GLN A 124 -8.44 -9.10 21.97
CA GLN A 124 -7.62 -7.89 22.04
C GLN A 124 -7.50 -7.22 20.67
N GLN A 125 -7.61 -5.89 20.65
CA GLN A 125 -7.44 -5.06 19.46
C GLN A 125 -6.39 -4.00 19.73
N SER A 126 -5.63 -3.63 18.69
CA SER A 126 -4.60 -2.60 18.76
C SER A 126 -4.76 -1.64 17.59
N ALA A 127 -4.70 -0.34 17.86
CA ALA A 127 -4.68 0.73 16.85
C ALA A 127 -3.26 1.23 16.56
N HIS A 128 -2.23 0.62 17.17
CA HIS A 128 -0.84 0.98 16.93
C HIS A 128 -0.47 0.75 15.47
N LEU A 129 0.34 1.65 14.92
CA LEU A 129 0.83 1.56 13.55
C LEU A 129 1.86 0.43 13.41
N VAL A 130 1.54 -0.62 12.65
CA VAL A 130 2.41 -1.78 12.38
C VAL A 130 2.66 -1.97 10.88
N CYS A 131 3.83 -2.50 10.52
CA CYS A 131 4.24 -2.77 9.14
C CYS A 131 4.51 -4.26 8.92
N SER A 132 4.41 -4.73 7.67
CA SER A 132 4.80 -6.10 7.31
C SER A 132 6.26 -6.42 7.64
N THR A 133 7.15 -5.41 7.63
CA THR A 133 8.56 -5.57 8.04
C THR A 133 8.74 -5.87 9.53
N ASP A 134 7.73 -5.63 10.37
CA ASP A 134 7.76 -5.93 11.80
C ASP A 134 7.58 -7.44 12.09
N ILE A 135 7.05 -8.20 11.14
CA ILE A 135 6.71 -9.62 11.35
C ILE A 135 7.97 -10.46 11.60
N ALA A 136 9.00 -10.28 10.79
CA ALA A 136 10.25 -11.03 10.92
C ALA A 136 10.97 -10.80 12.28
N PRO A 137 11.20 -9.55 12.74
CA PRO A 137 11.79 -9.33 14.06
C PRO A 137 10.88 -9.80 15.20
N THR A 138 9.56 -9.76 15.03
CA THR A 138 8.61 -10.33 16.00
C THR A 138 8.76 -11.83 16.15
N ILE A 139 8.89 -12.57 15.03
CA ILE A 139 9.09 -14.02 15.08
C ILE A 139 10.38 -14.38 15.82
N LEU A 140 11.48 -13.64 15.57
CA LEU A 140 12.74 -13.89 16.28
C LEU A 140 12.65 -13.55 17.76
N ASP A 141 12.05 -12.41 18.11
CA ASP A 141 11.85 -11.98 19.50
C ASP A 141 11.06 -13.02 20.30
N LEU A 142 9.94 -13.50 19.73
CA LEU A 142 9.13 -14.57 20.32
C LEU A 142 9.87 -15.92 20.42
N ALA A 143 10.87 -16.15 19.57
CA ALA A 143 11.77 -17.29 19.64
C ALA A 143 12.94 -17.08 20.63
N GLY A 144 13.01 -15.94 21.32
CA GLY A 144 14.08 -15.60 22.27
C GLY A 144 15.40 -15.23 21.60
N THR A 145 15.35 -14.73 20.36
CA THR A 145 16.54 -14.33 19.60
C THR A 145 16.31 -13.02 18.83
N THR A 146 17.34 -12.50 18.17
CA THR A 146 17.26 -11.25 17.41
C THR A 146 18.10 -11.35 16.15
N PHE A 147 17.91 -10.43 15.20
CA PHE A 147 18.86 -10.26 14.11
C PHE A 147 20.23 -9.85 14.65
N GLY A 148 21.30 -10.39 14.04
CA GLY A 148 22.69 -9.99 14.34
C GLY A 148 23.14 -8.71 13.62
N HIS A 149 22.21 -8.04 12.93
CA HIS A 149 22.41 -6.80 12.18
C HIS A 149 21.16 -5.92 12.29
N ALA A 150 21.28 -4.66 11.93
CA ALA A 150 20.14 -3.74 11.90
C ALA A 150 19.11 -4.17 10.83
N VAL A 151 17.84 -4.09 11.19
CA VAL A 151 16.69 -4.32 10.30
C VAL A 151 15.72 -3.16 10.41
N ASP A 152 14.91 -2.93 9.37
CA ASP A 152 14.00 -1.77 9.31
C ASP A 152 12.73 -1.93 10.17
N GLY A 153 12.33 -3.17 10.47
CA GLY A 153 11.19 -3.46 11.32
C GLY A 153 11.55 -3.53 12.81
N GLN A 154 10.53 -3.46 13.67
CA GLN A 154 10.69 -3.69 15.11
C GLN A 154 9.69 -4.75 15.59
N SER A 155 10.05 -5.50 16.62
CA SER A 155 9.13 -6.50 17.18
C SER A 155 7.85 -5.83 17.69
N ILE A 156 6.69 -6.36 17.29
CA ILE A 156 5.38 -5.98 17.81
C ILE A 156 4.96 -6.83 19.00
N ALA A 157 5.77 -7.81 19.44
CA ALA A 157 5.46 -8.64 20.60
C ALA A 157 5.09 -7.81 21.84
N PRO A 158 5.82 -6.72 22.18
CA PRO A 158 5.48 -5.90 23.34
C PRO A 158 4.08 -5.25 23.29
N LEU A 159 3.46 -5.15 22.11
CA LEU A 159 2.12 -4.57 21.97
C LEU A 159 1.00 -5.55 22.36
N PHE A 160 1.30 -6.85 22.42
CA PHE A 160 0.29 -7.88 22.65
C PHE A 160 0.64 -8.92 23.71
N THR A 161 1.92 -9.07 24.06
CA THR A 161 2.29 -9.90 25.21
C THR A 161 1.91 -9.19 26.49
N THR A 162 1.29 -9.90 27.43
CA THR A 162 0.99 -9.38 28.77
C THR A 162 2.25 -8.85 29.45
N HIS A 163 2.30 -7.53 29.61
CA HIS A 163 3.28 -6.83 30.45
C HIS A 163 2.75 -6.69 31.88
N ASP A 164 3.67 -6.56 32.84
CA ASP A 164 3.34 -6.19 34.22
C ASP A 164 2.49 -4.90 34.20
N PRO A 165 1.32 -4.84 34.87
CA PRO A 165 0.48 -3.64 34.91
C PRO A 165 1.18 -2.37 35.44
N THR A 166 2.36 -2.52 36.04
CA THR A 166 3.20 -1.42 36.53
C THR A 166 4.21 -0.89 35.50
N GLU A 167 4.37 -1.56 34.36
CA GLU A 167 5.21 -1.07 33.26
C GLU A 167 4.54 0.10 32.54
N SER A 168 5.33 1.14 32.25
CA SER A 168 4.89 2.24 31.40
C SER A 168 4.52 1.70 30.02
N ALA A 169 3.52 2.31 29.38
CA ALA A 169 3.15 1.98 28.00
C ALA A 169 4.41 1.92 27.11
N THR A 170 4.54 0.85 26.33
CA THR A 170 5.67 0.66 25.42
C THR A 170 5.73 1.85 24.46
N PRO A 171 6.84 2.62 24.45
CA PRO A 171 7.03 3.66 23.44
C PRO A 171 6.92 3.04 22.04
N TRP A 172 6.11 3.65 21.18
CA TRP A 172 5.86 3.16 19.83
C TRP A 172 6.08 4.26 18.79
N ARG A 173 6.00 3.90 17.51
CA ARG A 173 6.14 4.86 16.41
C ARG A 173 4.85 5.65 16.22
N ASP A 174 5.02 6.91 15.81
CA ASP A 174 3.92 7.83 15.48
C ASP A 174 3.66 7.92 13.97
N ASP A 175 4.53 7.33 13.14
CA ASP A 175 4.36 7.23 11.69
C ASP A 175 4.87 5.91 11.11
N LEU A 176 4.38 5.60 9.91
CA LEU A 176 4.80 4.50 9.05
C LEU A 176 5.15 5.00 7.65
N MET A 177 6.03 4.23 6.98
CA MET A 177 6.42 4.46 5.60
C MET A 177 5.94 3.32 4.70
N VAL A 178 5.38 3.68 3.55
CA VAL A 178 5.09 2.74 2.45
C VAL A 178 5.72 3.27 1.17
N GLN A 179 6.23 2.38 0.32
CA GLN A 179 6.96 2.76 -0.88
C GLN A 179 6.50 1.95 -2.10
N THR A 180 6.63 2.55 -3.28
CA THR A 180 6.50 1.88 -4.57
C THR A 180 7.57 2.40 -5.53
N PHE A 181 8.08 1.51 -6.38
CA PHE A 181 9.01 1.84 -7.48
C PHE A 181 8.33 1.66 -8.85
N GLY A 182 7.01 1.57 -8.87
CA GLY A 182 6.21 1.24 -10.05
C GLY A 182 5.88 -0.24 -10.08
N HIS A 183 5.17 -0.66 -11.13
CA HIS A 183 4.67 -2.02 -11.26
C HIS A 183 5.35 -2.82 -12.39
N GLY A 184 6.56 -2.42 -12.81
CA GLY A 184 7.17 -2.98 -14.03
C GLY A 184 6.30 -2.66 -15.26
N PHE A 185 6.58 -3.29 -16.41
CA PHE A 185 5.87 -3.02 -17.69
C PHE A 185 6.07 -1.61 -18.28
N GLY A 186 7.18 -0.94 -17.94
CA GLY A 186 7.50 0.41 -18.43
C GLY A 186 6.82 1.54 -17.66
N ILE A 187 6.13 1.23 -16.55
CA ILE A 187 5.62 2.21 -15.59
C ILE A 187 6.62 2.32 -14.45
N PHE A 188 7.53 3.28 -14.57
CA PHE A 188 8.44 3.67 -13.50
C PHE A 188 7.79 4.83 -12.74
N HIS A 189 7.32 4.53 -11.52
CA HIS A 189 6.69 5.53 -10.66
C HIS A 189 7.23 5.35 -9.25
N MET A 190 8.00 6.32 -8.78
CA MET A 190 8.50 6.25 -7.43
C MET A 190 7.62 7.07 -6.50
N GLY A 191 6.97 6.39 -5.57
CA GLY A 191 6.05 6.98 -4.60
C GLY A 191 6.42 6.56 -3.19
N ARG A 192 6.30 7.48 -2.25
CA ARG A 192 6.44 7.23 -0.80
C ARG A 192 5.25 7.82 -0.07
N ALA A 193 4.67 7.07 0.85
CA ALA A 193 3.62 7.55 1.72
C ALA A 193 4.08 7.52 3.18
N LEU A 194 3.96 8.65 3.86
CA LEU A 194 4.01 8.74 5.32
C LEU A 194 2.59 8.65 5.86
N ILE A 195 2.34 7.72 6.79
CA ILE A 195 1.03 7.47 7.41
C ILE A 195 1.15 7.72 8.90
N THR A 196 0.25 8.51 9.48
CA THR A 196 0.06 8.63 10.94
C THR A 196 -1.26 7.98 11.33
N ASP A 197 -1.64 8.11 12.60
CA ASP A 197 -2.97 7.78 13.12
C ASP A 197 -4.14 8.42 12.35
N ARG A 198 -3.94 9.60 11.76
CA ARG A 198 -4.99 10.38 11.10
C ARG A 198 -4.66 10.79 9.67
N TYR A 199 -3.42 11.15 9.36
CA TYR A 199 -3.09 11.71 8.05
C TYR A 199 -2.24 10.77 7.22
N LYS A 200 -2.41 10.88 5.91
CA LYS A 200 -1.55 10.22 4.92
C LYS A 200 -1.02 11.25 3.95
N TYR A 201 0.29 11.35 3.86
CA TYR A 201 0.98 12.21 2.93
C TYR A 201 1.70 11.36 1.90
N VAL A 202 1.45 11.59 0.61
CA VAL A 202 2.09 10.86 -0.48
C VAL A 202 3.00 11.81 -1.25
N ASP A 203 4.30 11.56 -1.16
CA ASP A 203 5.29 12.18 -2.03
C ASP A 203 5.46 11.32 -3.28
N ASN A 204 5.14 11.93 -4.42
CA ASN A 204 5.28 11.32 -5.72
C ASN A 204 6.28 12.13 -6.50
N ASP A 205 7.31 11.42 -6.92
CA ASP A 205 8.37 12.00 -7.70
C ASP A 205 7.81 12.44 -9.07
N GLU A 206 8.07 13.69 -9.48
CA GLU A 206 7.56 14.31 -10.75
C GLU A 206 6.06 14.62 -10.86
N GLN A 207 5.27 14.39 -9.81
CA GLN A 207 3.83 14.65 -9.83
C GLN A 207 3.39 15.53 -8.64
N LEU A 208 2.08 15.76 -8.54
CA LEU A 208 1.48 16.39 -7.37
C LEU A 208 1.74 15.52 -6.13
N HIS A 209 1.86 16.15 -4.97
CA HIS A 209 1.80 15.44 -3.70
C HIS A 209 0.33 15.21 -3.31
N GLU A 210 0.08 14.28 -2.40
CA GLU A 210 -1.26 14.06 -1.87
C GLU A 210 -1.25 14.21 -0.35
N LEU A 211 -2.34 14.76 0.18
CA LEU A 211 -2.62 14.75 1.62
C LEU A 211 -4.07 14.30 1.83
N TYR A 212 -4.27 13.29 2.68
CA TYR A 212 -5.58 12.76 3.02
C TYR A 212 -5.77 12.73 4.55
N ASP A 213 -6.94 13.17 5.01
CA ASP A 213 -7.41 12.97 6.39
C ASP A 213 -8.16 11.63 6.44
N LEU A 214 -7.51 10.57 6.89
CA LEU A 214 -8.05 9.20 6.89
C LEU A 214 -9.24 9.01 7.83
N GLU A 215 -9.43 9.92 8.80
CA GLU A 215 -10.58 9.90 9.70
C GLU A 215 -11.83 10.42 8.99
N ARG A 216 -11.69 11.51 8.23
CA ARG A 216 -12.82 12.17 7.53
C ARG A 216 -13.06 11.64 6.13
N ASP A 217 -12.01 11.15 5.48
CA ASP A 217 -11.97 10.67 4.11
C ASP A 217 -11.22 9.33 4.03
N PRO A 218 -11.79 8.25 4.61
CA PRO A 218 -11.15 6.94 4.66
C PRO A 218 -10.95 6.30 3.27
N TYR A 219 -11.71 6.76 2.27
CA TYR A 219 -11.58 6.34 0.87
C TYR A 219 -10.63 7.24 0.08
N GLN A 220 -10.01 8.22 0.73
CA GLN A 220 -9.01 9.12 0.16
C GLN A 220 -9.50 9.82 -1.11
N LEU A 221 -10.76 10.23 -1.21
CA LEU A 221 -11.34 10.82 -2.41
C LEU A 221 -10.95 12.28 -2.65
N HIS A 222 -10.61 13.01 -1.59
CA HIS A 222 -10.40 14.45 -1.62
C HIS A 222 -8.97 14.77 -1.23
N ASN A 223 -8.12 15.00 -2.24
CA ASN A 223 -6.76 15.47 -1.99
C ASN A 223 -6.78 16.87 -1.38
N LEU A 224 -6.19 17.02 -0.19
CA LEU A 224 -6.16 18.24 0.61
C LEU A 224 -4.89 19.08 0.39
N ILE A 225 -3.96 18.64 -0.46
CA ILE A 225 -2.61 19.20 -0.56
C ILE A 225 -2.57 20.71 -0.87
N ASP A 226 -3.52 21.20 -1.67
CA ASP A 226 -3.58 22.61 -2.13
C ASP A 226 -4.49 23.48 -1.27
N LEU A 227 -5.10 22.93 -0.23
CA LEU A 227 -6.01 23.66 0.64
C LEU A 227 -5.22 24.47 1.69
N PRO A 228 -5.38 25.80 1.75
CA PRO A 228 -4.59 26.67 2.64
C PRO A 228 -4.65 26.28 4.13
N GLU A 229 -5.77 25.75 4.59
CA GLU A 229 -5.95 25.32 5.98
C GLU A 229 -5.12 24.07 6.34
N PHE A 230 -4.67 23.29 5.35
CA PHE A 230 -3.88 22.06 5.55
C PHE A 230 -2.38 22.25 5.24
N THR A 231 -1.93 23.46 4.87
CA THR A 231 -0.53 23.73 4.52
C THR A 231 0.45 23.36 5.66
N SER A 232 0.09 23.66 6.91
CA SER A 232 0.94 23.32 8.07
C SER A 232 1.07 21.81 8.27
N THR A 233 -0.03 21.06 8.13
CA THR A 233 -0.05 19.60 8.19
C THR A 233 0.77 18.98 7.05
N ALA A 234 0.60 19.46 5.83
CA ALA A 234 1.38 18.99 4.68
C ALA A 234 2.89 19.20 4.90
N GLN A 235 3.29 20.37 5.41
CA GLN A 235 4.68 20.68 5.71
C GLN A 235 5.24 19.76 6.81
N GLU A 236 4.50 19.56 7.91
CA GLU A 236 4.93 18.65 8.99
C GLU A 236 5.15 17.23 8.47
N MET A 237 4.20 16.69 7.70
CA MET A 237 4.29 15.35 7.12
C MET A 237 5.46 15.24 6.13
N CYS A 238 5.67 16.26 5.29
CA CYS A 238 6.82 16.34 4.39
C CYS A 238 8.15 16.34 5.17
N GLU A 239 8.25 17.10 6.25
CA GLU A 239 9.45 17.15 7.10
C GLU A 239 9.72 15.82 7.80
N ARG A 240 8.67 15.13 8.28
CA ARG A 240 8.76 13.78 8.86
C ARG A 240 9.26 12.76 7.84
N LEU A 241 8.67 12.73 6.64
CA LEU A 241 9.14 11.89 5.53
C LEU A 241 10.60 12.21 5.18
N GLY A 242 10.97 13.49 5.12
CA GLY A 242 12.35 13.90 4.87
C GLY A 242 13.33 13.45 5.94
N ARG A 243 12.93 13.45 7.22
CA ARG A 243 13.75 12.89 8.32
C ARG A 243 13.91 11.39 8.15
N TRP A 244 12.83 10.67 7.86
CA TRP A 244 12.89 9.23 7.63
C TRP A 244 13.86 8.90 6.49
N ARG A 245 13.75 9.56 5.32
CA ARG A 245 14.65 9.34 4.18
C ARG A 245 16.13 9.52 4.52
N ARG A 246 16.47 10.56 5.29
CA ARG A 246 17.85 10.78 5.74
C ARG A 246 18.33 9.69 6.68
N ASN A 247 17.47 9.22 7.59
CA ASN A 247 17.83 8.20 8.57
C ASN A 247 18.00 6.82 7.92
N THR A 248 17.25 6.52 6.87
CA THR A 248 17.31 5.24 6.15
C THR A 248 18.25 5.26 4.95
N ASN A 249 18.92 6.38 4.67
CA ASN A 249 19.70 6.61 3.46
C ASN A 249 18.91 6.30 2.17
N ASP A 250 17.61 6.60 2.17
CA ASP A 250 16.78 6.45 0.99
C ASP A 250 17.18 7.52 -0.05
N LEU A 251 17.90 7.07 -1.07
CA LEU A 251 18.46 7.93 -2.12
C LEU A 251 17.40 8.40 -3.12
N GLY A 252 16.19 7.83 -3.11
CA GLY A 252 15.18 8.16 -4.11
C GLY A 252 15.71 8.03 -5.52
N LYS A 253 15.54 9.07 -6.33
CA LYS A 253 16.02 9.06 -7.73
C LYS A 253 17.53 9.04 -7.83
N ALA A 254 18.25 9.47 -6.79
CA ALA A 254 19.70 9.41 -6.80
C ALA A 254 20.24 7.98 -6.62
N ASP A 255 19.37 6.99 -6.39
CA ASP A 255 19.78 5.58 -6.33
C ASP A 255 20.41 5.15 -7.67
N PRO A 256 21.68 4.69 -7.68
CA PRO A 256 22.34 4.22 -8.89
C PRO A 256 21.62 3.06 -9.58
N ALA A 257 20.94 2.18 -8.85
CA ALA A 257 20.15 1.10 -9.44
C ALA A 257 18.91 1.64 -10.15
N TYR A 258 18.28 2.68 -9.59
CA TYR A 258 17.20 3.40 -10.27
C TYR A 258 17.72 4.09 -11.53
N GLN A 259 18.84 4.80 -11.45
CA GLN A 259 19.49 5.42 -12.60
C GLN A 259 19.89 4.38 -13.65
N GLN A 260 20.39 3.22 -13.23
CA GLN A 260 20.76 2.13 -14.14
C GLN A 260 19.53 1.48 -14.77
N ALA A 261 18.42 1.29 -14.06
CA ALA A 261 17.17 0.80 -14.64
C ALA A 261 16.62 1.75 -15.72
N LEU A 262 16.76 3.07 -15.52
CA LEU A 262 16.45 4.06 -16.56
C LEU A 262 17.38 3.96 -17.78
N ILE A 263 18.65 3.59 -17.56
CA ILE A 263 19.68 3.43 -18.60
C ILE A 263 19.59 2.09 -19.33
N ASP A 264 19.14 1.02 -18.67
CA ASP A 264 19.06 -0.36 -19.20
C ASP A 264 17.78 -0.61 -20.01
N GLU A 265 16.70 0.13 -19.75
CA GLU A 265 15.49 0.13 -20.57
C GLU A 265 15.21 1.45 -21.35
N PRO A 266 16.21 2.10 -21.98
CA PRO A 266 16.07 3.45 -22.54
C PRO A 266 15.21 3.42 -23.82
N GLU A 267 15.16 2.27 -24.51
CA GLU A 267 14.39 2.07 -25.74
C GLU A 267 12.88 1.99 -25.49
N LYS A 268 12.43 1.55 -24.30
CA LYS A 268 10.99 1.56 -23.96
C LYS A 268 10.49 2.99 -23.76
N LEU A 269 11.30 3.88 -23.19
CA LEU A 269 10.95 5.29 -22.98
C LEU A 269 10.95 6.08 -24.30
N ALA A 270 11.99 5.91 -25.12
CA ALA A 270 12.13 6.62 -26.39
C ALA A 270 11.13 6.14 -27.47
N ALA A 271 10.83 4.83 -27.53
CA ALA A 271 9.86 4.29 -28.49
C ALA A 271 8.40 4.67 -28.16
N LEU A 272 8.07 4.89 -26.88
CA LEU A 272 6.74 5.31 -26.43
C LEU A 272 6.44 6.75 -26.85
N VAL A 273 7.42 7.65 -26.73
CA VAL A 273 7.32 9.07 -27.15
C VAL A 273 7.31 9.18 -28.69
N LYS A 274 8.18 8.44 -29.39
CA LYS A 274 8.27 8.50 -30.87
C LYS A 274 7.08 7.84 -31.59
N ARG A 275 6.52 6.72 -31.10
CA ARG A 275 5.35 6.08 -31.74
C ARG A 275 4.08 6.92 -31.63
N ARG A 276 3.95 7.78 -30.62
CA ARG A 276 2.77 8.66 -30.45
C ARG A 276 2.82 9.91 -31.33
N ALA A 277 4.00 10.49 -31.59
CA ALA A 277 4.12 11.64 -32.51
C ALA A 277 3.78 11.28 -33.97
N ILE A 278 4.24 10.11 -34.44
CA ILE A 278 4.03 9.68 -35.83
C ILE A 278 2.57 9.22 -36.08
N LYS A 279 1.90 8.61 -35.09
CA LYS A 279 0.51 8.15 -35.22
C LYS A 279 -0.52 9.30 -35.09
N ALA A 280 -0.11 10.48 -34.61
CA ALA A 280 -0.93 11.69 -34.45
C ALA A 280 -0.74 12.75 -35.55
N GLY A 281 0.14 12.52 -36.53
CA GLY A 281 0.34 13.43 -37.66
C GLY A 281 0.99 14.77 -37.33
N ILE A 282 1.71 14.88 -36.21
CA ILE A 282 2.41 16.11 -35.80
C ILE A 282 3.90 15.91 -36.06
N GLU A 283 4.48 16.73 -36.94
CA GLU A 283 5.93 16.74 -37.17
C GLU A 283 6.67 17.13 -35.89
N ALA A 284 7.70 16.35 -35.54
CA ALA A 284 8.58 16.67 -34.43
C ALA A 284 9.34 17.97 -34.73
N PRO A 285 9.57 18.86 -33.75
CA PRO A 285 10.38 20.04 -33.98
C PRO A 285 11.80 19.59 -34.32
N THR A 286 12.29 20.05 -35.47
CA THR A 286 13.70 19.88 -35.87
C THR A 286 14.58 20.62 -34.88
N THR A 287 15.43 19.90 -34.18
CA THR A 287 16.53 20.44 -33.39
C THR A 287 17.52 21.13 -34.34
N GLY A 288 17.69 22.45 -34.17
CA GLY A 288 18.90 23.17 -34.56
C GLY A 288 19.84 23.25 -33.37
#